data_AF-A0A062VJN1-F1
#
_entry.id   AF-A0A062VJN1-F1
#
_cell.length_a   1.000
_cell.length_b   1.000
_cell.length_c   1.000
_cell.angle_alpha   90.00
_cell.angle_beta   90.00
_cell.angle_gamma   90.00
#
_symmetry.space_group_name_H-M   'P 1'
#
loop_
_entity.id
_entity.type
_entity.pdbx_description
1 polymer ?
#
loop_
_entity_poly.entity_id
_entity_poly.type
_entity_poly.pdbx_seq_one_letter_code
_entity_poly.pdbx_strand_id
1 'polypeptide(L)'
;TPGGDREMVEILALVLQHDEDAVLTAVSMALEAGVATKTHILNLLHRLVDGKPISTPPVTAPQALRLASEPQANVDRYDTLRAAGETRHAS
;
A
#
# COMPACT_ATOMS: atom_id res chain seq x y z
N THR A 1 2.86 9.44 19.77
CA THR A 1 3.86 8.80 18.90
C THR A 1 4.99 9.78 18.67
N PRO A 2 6.26 9.40 18.86
CA PRO A 2 7.38 10.26 18.47
C PRO A 2 7.37 10.43 16.94
N GLY A 3 7.42 11.66 16.41
CA GLY A 3 7.57 11.93 14.98
C GLY A 3 6.31 12.38 14.21
N GLY A 4 5.13 12.44 14.85
CA GLY A 4 3.92 12.93 14.18
C GLY A 4 3.96 14.43 13.86
N ASP A 5 4.63 15.22 14.70
CA ASP A 5 4.96 16.62 14.47
C ASP A 5 5.86 16.79 13.22
N ARG A 6 6.86 15.93 13.08
CA ARG A 6 7.73 15.91 11.89
C ARG A 6 6.94 15.55 10.63
N GLU A 7 6.10 14.51 10.68
CA GLU A 7 5.27 14.13 9.55
C GLU A 7 4.30 15.25 9.15
N MET A 8 3.70 15.94 10.12
CA MET A 8 2.86 17.11 9.86
C MET A 8 3.65 18.21 9.14
N VAL A 9 4.85 18.55 9.63
CA VAL A 9 5.70 19.56 8.97
C VAL A 9 6.08 19.14 7.55
N GLU A 10 6.41 17.86 7.35
CA GLU A 10 6.75 17.34 6.03
C GLU A 10 5.57 17.39 5.06
N ILE A 11 4.33 17.16 5.53
CA ILE A 11 3.12 17.34 4.72
C ILE A 11 2.87 18.82 4.40
N LEU A 12 3.00 19.72 5.39
CA LEU A 12 2.83 21.16 5.17
C LEU A 12 3.86 21.71 4.18
N ALA A 13 5.09 21.18 4.20
CA ALA A 13 6.15 21.58 3.26
C ALA A 13 5.83 21.21 1.79
N LEU A 14 4.90 20.29 1.52
CA LEU A 14 4.49 19.94 0.16
C LEU A 14 3.86 21.12 -0.59
N VAL A 15 3.25 22.07 0.12
CA VAL A 15 2.66 23.28 -0.47
C VAL A 15 3.70 24.17 -1.16
N LEU A 16 4.99 24.00 -0.85
CA LEU A 16 6.07 24.69 -1.57
C LEU A 16 6.32 24.14 -2.98
N GLN A 17 5.85 22.92 -3.27
CA GLN A 17 6.13 22.19 -4.51
C GLN A 17 4.84 21.84 -5.27
N HIS A 18 3.70 21.84 -4.58
CA HIS A 18 2.40 21.48 -5.11
C HIS A 18 1.37 22.57 -4.82
N ASP A 19 0.31 22.57 -5.62
CA ASP A 19 -0.85 23.43 -5.37
C ASP A 19 -1.47 23.16 -3.98
N GLU A 20 -1.75 24.22 -3.23
CA GLU A 20 -2.24 24.12 -1.85
C GLU A 20 -3.58 23.38 -1.77
N ASP A 21 -4.50 23.65 -2.70
CA ASP A 21 -5.81 23.01 -2.72
C ASP A 21 -5.68 21.51 -2.98
N ALA A 22 -4.73 21.10 -3.83
CA ALA A 22 -4.44 19.68 -4.06
C ALA A 22 -3.90 18.98 -2.79
N VAL A 23 -3.03 19.65 -2.02
CA VAL A 23 -2.51 19.11 -0.75
C VAL A 23 -3.63 19.01 0.28
N LEU A 24 -4.44 20.05 0.45
CA LEU A 24 -5.58 20.06 1.37
C LEU A 24 -6.60 18.97 1.01
N THR A 25 -6.88 18.79 -0.27
CA THR A 25 -7.78 17.75 -0.77
C THR A 25 -7.25 16.37 -0.40
N ALA A 26 -5.96 16.08 -0.65
CA ALA A 26 -5.34 14.80 -0.30
C ALA A 26 -5.39 14.49 1.21
N VAL A 27 -5.15 15.50 2.06
CA VAL A 27 -5.22 15.36 3.52
C VAL A 27 -6.65 15.09 3.98
N SER A 28 -7.63 15.84 3.46
CA SER A 28 -9.04 15.67 3.82
C SER A 28 -9.53 14.25 3.49
N MET A 29 -9.18 13.75 2.31
CA MET A 29 -9.52 12.39 1.89
C MET A 29 -8.87 11.32 2.77
N ALA A 30 -7.63 11.52 3.20
CA ALA A 30 -6.95 10.59 4.10
C ALA A 30 -7.62 10.55 5.49
N LEU A 31 -8.10 11.69 5.98
CA LEU A 31 -8.85 11.80 7.22
C LEU A 31 -10.22 11.12 7.12
N GLU A 32 -10.95 11.35 6.04
CA GLU A 32 -12.24 10.70 5.76
C GLU A 32 -12.12 9.18 5.66
N ALA A 33 -11.02 8.68 5.08
CA ALA A 33 -10.71 7.25 5.03
C ALA A 33 -10.27 6.67 6.39
N GLY A 34 -10.01 7.51 7.40
CA GLY A 34 -9.47 7.10 8.69
C GLY A 34 -7.99 6.67 8.63
N VAL A 35 -7.28 6.97 7.54
CA VAL A 35 -5.89 6.56 7.29
C VAL A 35 -5.01 7.80 7.05
N ALA A 36 -4.89 8.64 8.08
CA ALA A 36 -4.12 9.88 8.04
C ALA A 36 -2.59 9.68 8.15
N THR A 37 -2.06 8.75 7.36
CA THR A 37 -0.61 8.46 7.32
C THR A 37 0.05 9.27 6.20
N LYS A 38 1.29 9.72 6.41
CA LYS A 38 2.09 10.44 5.40
C LYS A 38 2.10 9.73 4.04
N THR A 39 2.33 8.42 4.03
CA THR A 39 2.39 7.61 2.80
C THR A 39 1.06 7.62 2.06
N HIS A 40 -0.07 7.54 2.77
CA HIS A 40 -1.39 7.56 2.15
C HIS A 40 -1.70 8.93 1.54
N ILE A 41 -1.39 10.01 2.26
CA ILE A 41 -1.55 11.39 1.77
C ILE A 41 -0.72 11.63 0.51
N LEU A 42 0.55 11.22 0.50
CA LEU A 42 1.42 11.35 -0.69
C LEU A 42 0.88 10.56 -1.89
N ASN A 43 0.33 9.38 -1.66
CA ASN A 43 -0.27 8.58 -2.73
C ASN A 43 -1.50 9.28 -3.33
N LEU A 44 -2.38 9.83 -2.49
CA LEU A 44 -3.55 10.59 -2.92
C LEU A 44 -3.14 11.84 -3.70
N LEU A 45 -2.16 12.60 -3.20
CA LEU A 45 -1.64 13.80 -3.85
C LEU A 45 -1.09 13.48 -5.25
N HIS A 46 -0.24 12.44 -5.37
CA HIS A 46 0.26 12.01 -6.68
C HIS A 46 -0.86 11.63 -7.64
N ARG A 47 -1.94 11.00 -7.14
CA ARG A 47 -3.08 10.62 -7.99
C ARG A 47 -3.90 11.83 -8.44
N LEU A 48 -4.09 12.82 -7.57
CA LEU A 48 -4.75 14.08 -7.90
C LEU A 48 -3.96 14.84 -8.98
N VAL A 49 -2.64 14.95 -8.81
CA VAL A 49 -1.76 15.67 -9.75
C VAL A 49 -1.65 14.94 -11.10
N ASP A 50 -1.51 13.61 -11.09
CA ASP A 50 -1.40 12.80 -12.30
C ASP A 50 -2.75 12.61 -13.03
N GLY A 51 -3.87 13.09 -12.45
CA GLY A 51 -5.23 12.84 -12.96
C GLY A 51 -5.62 11.35 -12.92
N LYS A 52 -4.93 10.54 -12.10
CA LYS A 52 -5.22 9.12 -11.95
C LYS A 52 -6.49 8.95 -11.11
N PRO A 53 -7.30 7.92 -11.39
CA PRO A 53 -8.47 7.65 -10.59
C PRO A 53 -8.06 7.45 -9.12
N ILE A 54 -8.74 8.13 -8.20
CA ILE A 54 -8.53 8.09 -6.75
C ILE A 54 -9.07 6.80 -6.13
N SER A 55 -10.15 6.26 -6.69
CA SER A 55 -10.62 4.91 -6.38
C SER A 55 -10.03 3.97 -7.41
N THR A 56 -9.30 2.95 -6.96
CA THR A 56 -9.00 1.83 -7.86
C THR A 56 -10.32 1.13 -8.15
N PRO A 57 -10.73 0.98 -9.43
CA PRO A 57 -11.93 0.23 -9.73
C PRO A 57 -11.74 -1.22 -9.25
N PRO A 58 -12.80 -1.85 -8.70
CA PRO A 58 -12.73 -3.26 -8.37
C PRO A 58 -12.36 -4.06 -9.63
N VAL A 59 -11.35 -4.92 -9.51
CA VAL A 59 -10.94 -5.77 -10.61
C VAL A 59 -11.99 -6.86 -10.77
N THR A 60 -12.74 -6.83 -11.86
CA THR A 60 -13.63 -7.94 -12.23
C THR A 60 -12.78 -9.12 -12.66
N ALA A 61 -12.72 -10.17 -11.85
CA ALA A 61 -12.00 -11.39 -12.22
C ALA A 61 -12.65 -12.00 -13.47
N PRO A 62 -11.90 -12.25 -14.56
CA PRO A 62 -12.45 -12.92 -15.73
C PRO A 62 -12.92 -14.33 -15.36
N GLN A 63 -13.99 -14.81 -15.99
CA GLN A 63 -14.57 -16.13 -15.69
C GLN A 63 -13.58 -17.29 -15.92
N ALA A 64 -12.56 -17.08 -16.74
CA ALA A 64 -11.47 -18.02 -16.94
C ALA A 64 -10.60 -18.25 -15.69
N LEU A 65 -10.62 -17.33 -14.71
CA LEU A 65 -9.89 -17.42 -13.45
C LEU A 65 -10.79 -17.90 -12.30
N ARG A 66 -11.72 -18.82 -12.58
CA ARG A 66 -12.46 -19.52 -11.54
C ARG A 66 -11.55 -20.54 -10.87
N LEU A 67 -11.38 -20.40 -9.57
CA LEU A 67 -10.62 -21.34 -8.76
C LEU A 67 -11.30 -22.71 -8.79
N ALA A 68 -10.65 -23.71 -9.38
CA ALA A 68 -11.10 -25.10 -9.30
C ALA A 68 -10.82 -25.71 -7.92
N SER A 69 -9.82 -25.19 -7.22
CA SER A 69 -9.49 -25.51 -5.83
C SER A 69 -9.21 -24.21 -5.10
N GLU A 70 -9.74 -24.11 -3.87
CA GLU A 70 -9.44 -22.99 -3.01
C GLU A 70 -7.96 -23.03 -2.58
N PRO A 71 -7.27 -21.87 -2.53
CA PRO A 71 -5.92 -21.81 -2.00
C PRO A 71 -5.91 -22.25 -0.53
N GLN A 72 -5.14 -23.29 -0.24
CA GLN A 72 -4.89 -23.72 1.13
C GLN A 72 -3.65 -22.98 1.65
N ALA A 73 -3.76 -22.42 2.86
CA ALA A 73 -2.61 -21.87 3.60
C ALA A 73 -1.73 -23.01 4.17
N ASN A 74 -1.22 -23.88 3.30
CA ASN A 74 -0.44 -25.04 3.68
C ASN A 74 1.06 -24.69 3.75
N VAL A 75 1.53 -24.48 4.99
CA VAL A 75 2.95 -24.21 5.28
C VAL A 75 3.84 -25.46 5.24
N ASP A 76 3.26 -26.66 5.39
CA ASP A 76 4.00 -27.95 5.38
C ASP A 76 4.76 -28.18 4.06
N ARG A 77 4.24 -27.62 2.95
CA ARG A 77 4.94 -27.66 1.65
C ARG A 77 6.29 -26.94 1.69
N TYR A 78 6.41 -25.86 2.45
CA TYR A 78 7.68 -25.18 2.61
C TYR A 78 8.62 -25.92 3.56
N ASP A 79 8.09 -26.51 4.64
CA ASP A 79 8.89 -27.28 5.60
C ASP A 79 9.55 -28.50 4.97
N THR A 80 8.84 -29.18 4.07
CA THR A 80 9.39 -30.31 3.30
C THR A 80 10.50 -29.88 2.32
N LEU A 81 10.33 -28.75 1.63
CA LEU A 81 11.37 -28.18 0.76
C LEU A 81 12.60 -27.71 1.55
N ARG A 82 12.37 -27.10 2.71
CA ARG A 82 13.44 -26.67 3.61
C ARG A 82 14.24 -27.86 4.13
N ALA A 83 13.58 -28.92 4.57
CA ALA A 83 14.24 -30.14 5.03
C ALA A 83 15.03 -30.83 3.90
N ALA A 84 14.58 -30.74 2.64
CA ALA A 84 15.30 -31.27 1.48
C ALA A 84 16.53 -30.44 1.07
N GLY A 85 16.51 -29.12 1.31
CA GLY A 85 17.63 -28.21 1.05
C GLY A 85 18.69 -28.16 2.16
N GLU A 86 18.36 -28.63 3.37
CA GLU A 86 19.30 -28.84 4.48
C GLU A 86 20.14 -30.13 4.28
N THR A 87 20.67 -30.36 3.07
CA THR A 87 21.85 -31.23 2.93
C THR A 87 22.99 -30.56 3.67
N ARG A 88 23.28 -31.10 4.86
CA ARG A 88 24.29 -30.67 5.82
C ARG A 88 25.65 -30.49 5.14
N HIS A 89 25.96 -29.27 4.71
CA HIS A 89 27.33 -28.82 4.53
C HIS A 89 27.91 -28.52 5.92
N ALA A 90 28.12 -29.58 6.70
CA ALA A 90 28.93 -29.53 7.90
C ALA A 90 30.34 -29.99 7.51
N SER A 91 31.29 -29.05 7.50
CA SER A 91 32.73 -29.27 7.62
C SER A 91 33.25 -28.35 8.72
#